data_AF-A0A4P9WMW7-F1
#
_entry.id   AF-A0A4P9WMW7-F1
#
_cell.length_a   1.000
_cell.length_b   1.000
_cell.length_c   1.000
_cell.angle_alpha   90.00
_cell.angle_beta   90.00
_cell.angle_gamma   90.00
#
_symmetry.space_group_name_H-M   'P 1'
#
loop_
_entity.id
_entity.type
_entity.pdbx_description
1 polymer ?
#
loop_
_entity_poly.entity_id
_entity_poly.type
_entity_poly.pdbx_seq_one_letter_code
_entity_poly.pdbx_strand_id
1 'polypeptide(L)'
;MKFFPRFQSCSPKEYLVITGFGIKNVKVTKKAIVYPGQKCIIVDISANKFSFEIEVMTKELLTFTIPVVLILGPSLENDLLSRYCQLLLIQEGKKKHNIYSTVKESIEGALRTIVAGFTLEYVIESLNDVRKLLLDDLEGTWSVFGLKLYTANMKTPIDKPGDDYITMFSRKKHLMERYHNKLNEIDLARQLKEHQASTQRILSDIKNAAELREIENSTMTRRKRIQLELNTEIAKNRLENESKVNIAKSENEMKLTMVDADFYKNTKEVDAELYKVQKAAEVSRIAADSQALSIKNFSTTFDGNVDDYLKWKMLDEKVHENLAVSNAIALQGLKPNINIWKTSSSSSSKSEPNSSGVTGLMDMFQISAPVINKDRVLPTESSFLDQQGSFSDQQKRQKDCNGESKISRTSAVKHLDCAIV
;
A
#
# COMPACT_ATOMS: atom_id res chain seq x y z
N MET A 1 -53.75 57.97 -102.19
CA MET A 1 -53.93 56.86 -101.21
C MET A 1 -54.47 57.44 -99.91
N LYS A 2 -55.39 56.77 -99.20
CA LYS A 2 -55.86 57.22 -97.88
C LYS A 2 -54.90 56.74 -96.79
N PHE A 3 -54.07 57.65 -96.29
CA PHE A 3 -53.08 57.40 -95.23
C PHE A 3 -53.72 57.39 -93.84
N PHE A 4 -54.64 56.45 -93.59
CA PHE A 4 -55.23 56.29 -92.25
C PHE A 4 -54.22 55.68 -91.27
N PRO A 5 -54.17 56.17 -90.01
CA PRO A 5 -53.36 55.55 -88.97
C PRO A 5 -53.94 54.17 -88.62
N ARG A 6 -53.07 53.21 -88.27
CA ARG A 6 -53.46 51.83 -87.93
C ARG A 6 -53.24 51.58 -86.45
N PHE A 7 -54.26 51.10 -85.74
CA PHE A 7 -54.08 50.59 -84.38
C PHE A 7 -53.45 49.19 -84.43
N GLN A 8 -52.46 48.94 -83.58
CA GLN A 8 -51.80 47.64 -83.44
C GLN A 8 -51.57 47.35 -81.95
N SER A 9 -51.60 46.06 -81.59
CA SER A 9 -51.44 45.58 -80.22
C SER A 9 -50.66 44.27 -80.22
N CYS A 10 -49.68 44.16 -79.32
CA CYS A 10 -48.83 42.99 -79.13
C CYS A 10 -49.35 42.04 -78.06
N SER A 11 -48.94 40.77 -78.16
CA SER A 11 -49.16 39.74 -77.14
C SER A 11 -48.38 40.02 -75.83
N PRO A 12 -48.65 39.30 -74.73
CA PRO A 12 -47.96 39.51 -73.46
C PRO A 12 -46.43 39.37 -73.52
N LYS A 13 -45.87 38.59 -74.46
CA LYS A 13 -44.42 38.40 -74.65
C LYS A 13 -43.76 39.35 -75.66
N GLU A 14 -44.55 40.10 -76.41
CA GLU A 14 -44.13 40.90 -77.57
C GLU A 14 -44.18 42.41 -77.28
N TYR A 15 -43.39 43.24 -77.96
CA TYR A 15 -43.54 44.70 -77.93
C TYR A 15 -43.50 45.31 -79.35
N LEU A 16 -44.27 46.39 -79.54
CA LEU A 16 -44.26 47.20 -80.75
C LEU A 16 -43.09 48.19 -80.68
N VAL A 17 -42.22 48.08 -81.67
CA VAL A 17 -41.02 48.90 -81.84
C VAL A 17 -41.26 49.85 -83.02
N ILE A 18 -41.46 51.13 -82.72
CA ILE A 18 -41.90 52.15 -83.68
C ILE A 18 -40.77 53.13 -83.98
N THR A 19 -40.54 53.39 -85.26
CA THR A 19 -39.53 54.31 -85.80
C THR A 19 -40.11 55.15 -86.94
N GLY A 20 -39.42 56.21 -87.35
CA GLY A 20 -39.84 57.08 -88.45
C GLY A 20 -40.46 58.40 -87.97
N PHE A 21 -41.41 58.94 -88.73
CA PHE A 21 -41.84 60.33 -88.60
C PHE A 21 -42.29 60.70 -87.17
N GLY A 22 -41.68 61.75 -86.61
CA GLY A 22 -41.94 62.24 -85.25
C GLY A 22 -41.18 61.53 -84.12
N ILE A 23 -40.37 60.50 -84.40
CA ILE A 23 -39.63 59.72 -83.39
C ILE A 23 -38.13 59.87 -83.63
N LYS A 24 -37.37 60.34 -82.63
CA LYS A 24 -35.92 60.57 -82.75
C LYS A 24 -35.09 59.28 -82.71
N ASN A 25 -35.36 58.42 -81.72
CA ASN A 25 -34.66 57.16 -81.51
C ASN A 25 -35.60 56.00 -81.87
N VAL A 26 -36.12 55.29 -80.86
CA VAL A 26 -37.07 54.19 -80.97
C VAL A 26 -38.14 54.35 -79.90
N LYS A 27 -39.41 54.11 -80.24
CA LYS A 27 -40.52 54.07 -79.26
C LYS A 27 -40.97 52.62 -79.07
N VAL A 28 -40.78 52.08 -77.86
CA VAL A 28 -41.19 50.72 -77.49
C VAL A 28 -42.49 50.78 -76.68
N THR A 29 -43.54 50.07 -77.11
CA THR A 29 -44.88 50.10 -76.47
C THR A 29 -45.65 48.78 -76.66
N LYS A 30 -46.62 48.47 -75.79
CA LYS A 30 -47.49 47.27 -75.94
C LYS A 30 -48.65 47.45 -76.94
N LYS A 31 -49.18 48.66 -77.04
CA LYS A 31 -50.32 49.02 -77.90
C LYS A 31 -50.08 50.43 -78.43
N ALA A 32 -50.32 50.67 -79.71
CA ALA A 32 -50.06 51.96 -80.33
C ALA A 32 -50.93 52.22 -81.56
N ILE A 33 -51.06 53.50 -81.89
CA ILE A 33 -51.55 53.97 -83.18
C ILE A 33 -50.33 54.31 -84.02
N VAL A 34 -50.12 53.55 -85.11
CA VAL A 34 -49.01 53.75 -86.06
C VAL A 34 -49.46 54.78 -87.10
N TYR A 35 -48.76 55.90 -87.16
CA TYR A 35 -49.06 56.99 -88.10
C TYR A 35 -48.41 56.75 -89.47
N PRO A 36 -48.97 57.30 -90.57
CA PRO A 36 -48.31 57.26 -91.87
C PRO A 36 -46.92 57.91 -91.79
N GLY A 37 -45.91 57.25 -92.39
CA GLY A 37 -44.51 57.65 -92.27
C GLY A 37 -43.78 57.04 -91.06
N GLN A 38 -44.45 56.24 -90.23
CA GLN A 38 -43.82 55.40 -89.21
C GLN A 38 -43.73 53.93 -89.68
N LYS A 39 -42.65 53.26 -89.29
CA LYS A 39 -42.49 51.80 -89.37
C LYS A 39 -42.75 51.20 -87.99
N CYS A 40 -43.43 50.07 -87.93
CA CYS A 40 -43.68 49.32 -86.71
C CYS A 40 -43.24 47.87 -86.91
N ILE A 41 -42.41 47.37 -86.02
CA ILE A 41 -41.91 45.99 -85.99
C ILE A 41 -42.32 45.37 -84.65
N ILE A 42 -42.66 44.09 -84.66
CA ILE A 42 -42.97 43.31 -83.45
C ILE A 42 -41.67 42.64 -82.99
N VAL A 43 -41.33 42.79 -81.72
CA VAL A 43 -40.13 42.17 -81.11
C VAL A 43 -40.53 41.30 -79.91
N ASP A 44 -40.06 40.06 -79.92
CA ASP A 44 -40.24 39.11 -78.82
C ASP A 44 -39.22 39.36 -77.69
N ILE A 45 -39.72 39.32 -76.46
CA ILE A 45 -38.95 39.51 -75.21
C ILE A 45 -38.74 38.18 -74.46
N SER A 46 -38.92 37.04 -75.14
CA SER A 46 -38.54 35.74 -74.58
C SER A 46 -37.03 35.67 -74.32
N ALA A 47 -36.64 35.24 -73.12
CA ALA A 47 -35.26 34.91 -72.84
C ALA A 47 -34.84 33.67 -73.67
N ASN A 48 -33.78 33.82 -74.44
CA ASN A 48 -33.26 32.82 -75.36
C ASN A 48 -32.15 32.00 -74.68
N LYS A 49 -32.19 30.68 -74.90
CA LYS A 49 -31.15 29.75 -74.44
C LYS A 49 -30.05 29.65 -75.49
N PHE A 50 -28.84 29.99 -75.11
CA PHE A 50 -27.63 29.82 -75.91
C PHE A 50 -26.82 28.65 -75.38
N SER A 51 -26.16 27.91 -76.27
CA SER A 51 -25.34 26.75 -75.94
C SER A 51 -24.12 26.75 -76.85
N PHE A 52 -22.94 26.93 -76.27
CA PHE A 52 -21.68 27.05 -76.99
C PHE A 52 -20.69 26.00 -76.49
N GLU A 53 -19.93 25.45 -77.43
CA GLU A 53 -18.72 24.69 -77.13
C GLU A 53 -17.55 25.59 -77.55
N ILE A 54 -16.73 25.97 -76.57
CA ILE A 54 -15.71 27.01 -76.72
C ILE A 54 -14.34 26.39 -76.50
N GLU A 55 -13.51 26.37 -77.54
CA GLU A 55 -12.11 25.95 -77.45
C GLU A 55 -11.30 27.03 -76.71
N VAL A 56 -10.57 26.62 -75.68
CA VAL A 56 -9.74 27.47 -74.84
C VAL A 56 -8.38 26.81 -74.57
N MET A 57 -7.46 27.60 -74.01
CA MET A 57 -6.10 27.20 -73.69
C MET A 57 -5.74 27.72 -72.29
N THR A 58 -5.20 26.87 -71.42
CA THR A 58 -4.69 27.29 -70.10
C THR A 58 -3.30 27.93 -70.19
N LYS A 59 -2.84 28.48 -69.07
CA LYS A 59 -1.46 28.95 -68.85
C LYS A 59 -0.37 27.94 -69.24
N GLU A 60 -0.71 26.65 -69.25
CA GLU A 60 0.16 25.52 -69.55
C GLU A 60 0.11 25.10 -71.03
N LEU A 61 -0.58 25.88 -71.87
CA LEU A 61 -0.79 25.65 -73.30
C LEU A 61 -1.63 24.40 -73.65
N LEU A 62 -2.29 23.79 -72.66
CA LEU A 62 -3.21 22.66 -72.86
C LEU A 62 -4.53 23.15 -73.46
N THR A 63 -4.97 22.53 -74.56
CA THR A 63 -6.19 22.91 -75.30
C THR A 63 -7.36 21.99 -75.01
N PHE A 64 -8.53 22.56 -74.71
CA PHE A 64 -9.74 21.81 -74.38
C PHE A 64 -10.99 22.65 -74.65
N THR A 65 -12.14 21.99 -74.63
CA THR A 65 -13.45 22.59 -74.94
C THR A 65 -14.25 22.77 -73.64
N ILE A 66 -14.68 23.99 -73.34
CA ILE A 66 -15.65 24.26 -72.28
C ILE A 66 -17.05 24.39 -72.89
N PRO A 67 -18.01 23.51 -72.55
CA PRO A 67 -19.41 23.67 -72.92
C PRO A 67 -20.12 24.65 -71.95
N VAL A 68 -20.54 25.80 -72.48
CA VAL A 68 -21.20 26.90 -71.77
C VAL A 68 -22.66 27.03 -72.23
N VAL A 69 -23.59 27.05 -71.28
CA VAL A 69 -25.04 27.19 -71.52
C VAL A 69 -25.56 28.42 -70.77
N LEU A 70 -26.12 29.37 -71.51
CA LEU A 70 -26.55 30.68 -71.00
C LEU A 70 -28.03 30.91 -71.30
N ILE A 71 -28.71 31.66 -70.43
CA ILE A 71 -30.05 32.18 -70.72
C ILE A 71 -30.00 33.71 -70.66
N LEU A 72 -30.22 34.34 -71.82
CA LEU A 72 -30.14 35.78 -72.03
C LEU A 72 -31.50 36.31 -72.48
N GLY A 73 -31.93 37.44 -71.93
CA GLY A 73 -33.06 38.21 -72.43
C GLY A 73 -32.78 39.70 -72.28
N PRO A 74 -33.61 40.59 -72.84
CA PRO A 74 -33.46 42.02 -72.59
C PRO A 74 -33.89 42.38 -71.16
N SER A 75 -33.31 43.46 -70.62
CA SER A 75 -33.90 44.11 -69.45
C SER A 75 -35.27 44.69 -69.81
N LEU A 76 -36.20 44.69 -68.84
CA LEU A 76 -37.55 45.27 -68.97
C LEU A 76 -37.57 46.78 -68.68
N GLU A 77 -36.44 47.36 -68.30
CA GLU A 77 -36.28 48.81 -68.10
C GLU A 77 -36.30 49.55 -69.45
N ASN A 78 -37.08 50.64 -69.54
CA ASN A 78 -37.40 51.30 -70.81
C ASN A 78 -36.16 51.69 -71.64
N ASP A 79 -35.14 52.25 -71.00
CA ASP A 79 -33.94 52.75 -71.68
C ASP A 79 -33.07 51.60 -72.21
N LEU A 80 -32.82 50.59 -71.37
CA LEU A 80 -32.07 49.38 -71.75
C LEU A 80 -32.81 48.59 -72.84
N LEU A 81 -34.13 48.43 -72.71
CA LEU A 81 -34.97 47.80 -73.72
C LEU A 81 -34.91 48.55 -75.05
N SER A 82 -34.87 49.90 -75.03
CA SER A 82 -34.73 50.70 -76.24
C SER A 82 -33.42 50.42 -76.98
N ARG A 83 -32.31 50.13 -76.26
CA ARG A 83 -31.00 49.78 -76.84
C ARG A 83 -31.02 48.39 -77.45
N TYR A 84 -31.61 47.41 -76.76
CA TYR A 84 -31.80 46.05 -77.29
C TYR A 84 -32.65 46.06 -78.58
N CYS A 85 -33.75 46.82 -78.60
CA CYS A 85 -34.56 47.00 -79.80
C CYS A 85 -33.78 47.70 -80.93
N GLN A 86 -32.92 48.69 -80.64
CA GLN A 86 -32.04 49.31 -81.64
C GLN A 86 -31.05 48.30 -82.24
N LEU A 87 -30.46 47.43 -81.43
CA LEU A 87 -29.54 46.37 -81.88
C LEU A 87 -30.25 45.43 -82.88
N LEU A 88 -31.45 44.95 -82.54
CA LEU A 88 -32.25 44.10 -83.43
C LEU A 88 -32.60 44.79 -84.77
N LEU A 89 -33.02 46.06 -84.73
CA LEU A 89 -33.40 46.81 -85.94
C LEU A 89 -32.23 46.99 -86.93
N ILE A 90 -30.99 47.04 -86.45
CA ILE A 90 -29.79 47.15 -87.31
C ILE A 90 -29.57 45.86 -88.12
N GLN A 91 -29.93 44.69 -87.56
CA GLN A 91 -29.66 43.37 -88.16
C GLN A 91 -30.54 43.05 -89.38
N GLU A 92 -31.73 43.66 -89.49
CA GLU A 92 -32.59 43.52 -90.68
C GLU A 92 -32.00 44.19 -91.93
N GLY A 93 -31.08 45.14 -91.76
CA GLY A 93 -30.65 46.05 -92.82
C GLY A 93 -29.61 45.50 -93.80
N LYS A 94 -28.43 45.09 -93.32
CA LYS A 94 -27.27 44.73 -94.17
C LYS A 94 -26.33 43.72 -93.49
N LYS A 95 -26.17 42.54 -94.11
CA LYS A 95 -25.33 41.39 -93.71
C LYS A 95 -25.68 40.81 -92.32
N LYS A 96 -25.86 39.48 -92.26
CA LYS A 96 -26.33 38.75 -91.07
C LYS A 96 -25.25 38.58 -89.98
N HIS A 97 -24.85 39.66 -89.31
CA HIS A 97 -24.31 39.53 -87.95
C HIS A 97 -25.49 39.23 -87.02
N ASN A 98 -25.58 37.98 -86.59
CA ASN A 98 -26.63 37.49 -85.69
C ASN A 98 -26.23 37.80 -84.25
N ILE A 99 -27.20 38.10 -83.35
CA ILE A 99 -26.94 38.16 -81.90
C ILE A 99 -26.15 36.93 -81.44
N TYR A 100 -26.47 35.76 -81.99
CA TYR A 100 -25.77 34.50 -81.71
C TYR A 100 -24.25 34.55 -81.92
N SER A 101 -23.76 35.21 -82.99
CA SER A 101 -22.32 35.26 -83.27
C SER A 101 -21.63 36.28 -82.37
N THR A 102 -22.20 37.49 -82.22
CA THR A 102 -21.67 38.53 -81.32
C THR A 102 -21.64 38.06 -79.86
N VAL A 103 -22.67 37.33 -79.40
CA VAL A 103 -22.68 36.70 -78.08
C VAL A 103 -21.58 35.61 -77.99
N LYS A 104 -21.42 34.73 -78.99
CA LYS A 104 -20.34 33.74 -79.00
C LYS A 104 -18.96 34.41 -78.91
N GLU A 105 -18.70 35.38 -79.78
CA GLU A 105 -17.45 36.14 -79.87
C GLU A 105 -17.12 36.83 -78.53
N SER A 106 -18.12 37.43 -77.89
CA SER A 106 -18.01 38.06 -76.56
C SER A 106 -17.62 37.07 -75.46
N ILE A 107 -18.24 35.89 -75.42
CA ILE A 107 -17.95 34.86 -74.40
C ILE A 107 -16.60 34.19 -74.69
N GLU A 108 -16.29 33.90 -75.95
CA GLU A 108 -15.04 33.29 -76.35
C GLU A 108 -13.84 34.19 -76.02
N GLY A 109 -13.97 35.51 -76.24
CA GLY A 109 -12.95 36.49 -75.83
C GLY A 109 -12.74 36.55 -74.32
N ALA A 110 -13.82 36.70 -73.54
CA ALA A 110 -13.74 36.76 -72.08
C ALA A 110 -13.21 35.45 -71.47
N LEU A 111 -13.81 34.30 -71.82
CA LEU A 111 -13.43 33.00 -71.28
C LEU A 111 -12.00 32.61 -71.65
N ARG A 112 -11.54 32.91 -72.88
CA ARG A 112 -10.14 32.67 -73.29
C ARG A 112 -9.17 33.51 -72.46
N THR A 113 -9.51 34.76 -72.16
CA THR A 113 -8.70 35.67 -71.34
C THR A 113 -8.60 35.19 -69.90
N ILE A 114 -9.72 34.75 -69.30
CA ILE A 114 -9.78 34.21 -67.94
C ILE A 114 -9.01 32.88 -67.84
N VAL A 115 -9.27 31.93 -68.75
CA VAL A 115 -8.68 30.57 -68.69
C VAL A 115 -7.18 30.59 -68.95
N ALA A 116 -6.67 31.49 -69.80
CA ALA A 116 -5.22 31.64 -70.04
C ALA A 116 -4.43 32.05 -68.79
N GLY A 117 -5.08 32.61 -67.75
CA GLY A 117 -4.46 32.93 -66.47
C GLY A 117 -4.25 31.72 -65.53
N PHE A 118 -4.98 30.62 -65.75
CA PHE A 118 -5.07 29.49 -64.81
C PHE A 118 -4.42 28.21 -65.34
N THR A 119 -4.09 27.27 -64.44
CA THR A 119 -3.71 25.88 -64.78
C THR A 119 -4.95 25.03 -65.03
N LEU A 120 -4.81 23.89 -65.68
CA LEU A 120 -5.97 23.04 -65.99
C LEU A 120 -6.58 22.39 -64.74
N GLU A 121 -5.78 22.07 -63.72
CA GLU A 121 -6.28 21.58 -62.44
C GLU A 121 -7.16 22.62 -61.75
N TYR A 122 -6.72 23.88 -61.68
CA TYR A 122 -7.51 24.95 -61.07
C TYR A 122 -8.83 25.19 -61.84
N VAL A 123 -8.80 25.12 -63.17
CA VAL A 123 -10.03 25.23 -63.98
C VAL A 123 -11.01 24.09 -63.67
N ILE A 124 -10.52 22.85 -63.49
CA ILE A 124 -11.36 21.69 -63.17
C ILE A 124 -11.92 21.74 -61.74
N GLU A 125 -11.10 22.11 -60.75
CA GLU A 125 -11.49 22.11 -59.34
C GLU A 125 -12.30 23.35 -58.94
N SER A 126 -11.94 24.52 -59.47
CA SER A 126 -12.55 25.84 -59.15
C SER A 126 -13.41 26.41 -60.30
N LEU A 127 -14.11 25.55 -61.06
CA LEU A 127 -15.11 25.97 -62.07
C LEU A 127 -16.11 27.01 -61.56
N ASN A 128 -16.39 27.05 -60.25
CA ASN A 128 -17.29 28.02 -59.64
C ASN A 128 -16.74 29.44 -59.62
N ASP A 129 -15.43 29.62 -59.54
CA ASP A 129 -14.78 30.93 -59.46
C ASP A 129 -14.47 31.47 -60.87
N VAL A 130 -14.04 30.60 -61.79
CA VAL A 130 -13.98 30.89 -63.23
C VAL A 130 -15.34 31.39 -63.74
N ARG A 131 -16.45 30.78 -63.26
CA ARG A 131 -17.81 31.23 -63.61
C ARG A 131 -18.15 32.60 -63.06
N LYS A 132 -17.73 32.97 -61.84
CA LYS A 132 -17.98 34.31 -61.27
C LYS A 132 -17.28 35.39 -62.09
N LEU A 133 -15.98 35.22 -62.35
CA LEU A 133 -15.19 36.14 -63.18
C LEU A 133 -15.84 36.34 -64.56
N LEU A 134 -16.29 35.25 -65.19
CA LEU A 134 -17.01 35.30 -66.46
C LEU A 134 -18.40 35.96 -66.36
N LEU A 135 -19.11 35.83 -65.23
CA LEU A 135 -20.38 36.54 -65.00
C LEU A 135 -20.15 38.05 -64.88
N ASP A 136 -19.13 38.46 -64.10
CA ASP A 136 -18.83 39.86 -63.81
C ASP A 136 -18.40 40.63 -65.08
N ASP A 137 -17.48 40.05 -65.87
CA ASP A 137 -17.03 40.59 -67.17
C ASP A 137 -18.18 40.72 -68.19
N LEU A 138 -19.08 39.72 -68.22
CA LEU A 138 -20.19 39.69 -69.17
C LEU A 138 -21.35 40.59 -68.75
N GLU A 139 -21.66 40.75 -67.45
CA GLU A 139 -22.68 41.70 -67.01
C GLU A 139 -22.25 43.16 -67.31
N GLY A 140 -20.98 43.50 -67.08
CA GLY A 140 -20.43 44.80 -67.43
C GLY A 140 -20.53 45.13 -68.92
N THR A 141 -20.22 44.18 -69.80
CA THR A 141 -20.28 44.37 -71.26
C THR A 141 -21.70 44.29 -71.84
N TRP A 142 -22.56 43.42 -71.32
CA TRP A 142 -23.91 43.20 -71.87
C TRP A 142 -24.96 44.20 -71.38
N SER A 143 -24.76 44.79 -70.19
CA SER A 143 -25.58 45.92 -69.70
C SER A 143 -25.62 47.09 -70.69
N VAL A 144 -24.51 47.38 -71.37
CA VAL A 144 -24.43 48.43 -72.42
C VAL A 144 -25.47 48.23 -73.52
N PHE A 145 -25.65 46.98 -73.97
CA PHE A 145 -26.59 46.56 -75.00
C PHE A 145 -28.04 46.35 -74.50
N GLY A 146 -28.27 46.51 -73.20
CA GLY A 146 -29.57 46.23 -72.57
C GLY A 146 -29.91 44.75 -72.42
N LEU A 147 -28.91 43.87 -72.59
CA LEU A 147 -29.03 42.44 -72.35
C LEU A 147 -28.82 42.13 -70.86
N LYS A 148 -29.68 41.27 -70.30
CA LYS A 148 -29.56 40.73 -68.95
C LYS A 148 -29.35 39.22 -68.98
N LEU A 149 -28.40 38.77 -68.16
CA LEU A 149 -28.09 37.37 -67.93
C LEU A 149 -28.98 36.83 -66.79
N TYR A 150 -29.69 35.74 -67.06
CA TYR A 150 -30.56 35.08 -66.07
C TYR A 150 -29.89 33.87 -65.41
N THR A 151 -29.06 33.15 -66.15
CA THR A 151 -28.21 32.08 -65.61
C THR A 151 -27.08 31.74 -66.58
N ALA A 152 -25.90 31.46 -66.04
CA ALA A 152 -24.79 30.82 -66.74
C ALA A 152 -24.50 29.47 -66.10
N ASN A 153 -24.44 28.42 -66.91
CA ASN A 153 -24.03 27.09 -66.52
C ASN A 153 -22.83 26.68 -67.38
N MET A 154 -21.77 26.22 -66.73
CA MET A 154 -20.58 25.68 -67.38
C MET A 154 -20.46 24.24 -66.92
N LYS A 155 -20.37 23.27 -67.85
CA LYS A 155 -20.12 21.87 -67.47
C LYS A 155 -18.61 21.65 -67.29
N THR A 156 -18.22 20.44 -66.92
CA THR A 156 -16.83 20.00 -66.95
C THR A 156 -16.20 20.24 -68.32
N PRO A 157 -14.92 20.64 -68.39
CA PRO A 157 -14.18 20.70 -69.65
C PRO A 157 -14.06 19.30 -70.28
N ILE A 158 -13.90 19.28 -71.60
CA ILE A 158 -13.77 18.07 -72.42
C ILE A 158 -12.51 18.20 -73.27
N ASP A 159 -11.69 17.16 -73.35
CA ASP A 159 -10.50 17.15 -74.21
C ASP A 159 -10.85 17.40 -75.69
N LYS A 160 -9.92 18.01 -76.44
CA LYS A 160 -10.06 18.15 -77.89
C LYS A 160 -9.87 16.77 -78.55
N PRO A 161 -10.61 16.39 -79.61
CA PRO A 161 -10.42 15.10 -80.28
C PRO A 161 -8.98 14.93 -80.80
N GLY A 162 -8.22 14.07 -80.12
CA GLY A 162 -6.77 13.86 -80.31
C GLY A 162 -6.00 13.89 -78.98
N ASP A 163 -6.46 14.68 -78.03
CA ASP A 163 -5.93 14.80 -76.66
C ASP A 163 -6.73 13.91 -75.68
N ASP A 164 -6.11 13.54 -74.56
CA ASP A 164 -6.69 12.66 -73.51
C ASP A 164 -6.23 13.08 -72.10
N TYR A 165 -5.91 14.37 -71.91
CA TYR A 165 -5.35 14.88 -70.65
C TYR A 165 -6.38 14.81 -69.52
N ILE A 166 -7.62 15.26 -69.73
CA ILE A 166 -8.61 15.41 -68.65
C ILE A 166 -9.05 14.04 -68.14
N THR A 167 -9.14 13.03 -69.02
CA THR A 167 -9.42 11.65 -68.60
C THR A 167 -8.26 11.06 -67.78
N MET A 168 -7.01 11.28 -68.22
CA MET A 168 -5.81 10.82 -67.53
C MET A 168 -5.58 11.55 -66.19
N PHE A 169 -5.89 12.85 -66.12
CA PHE A 169 -5.91 13.63 -64.89
C PHE A 169 -6.94 13.11 -63.90
N SER A 170 -8.17 12.86 -64.36
CA SER A 170 -9.25 12.28 -63.54
C SER A 170 -8.86 10.89 -63.01
N ARG A 171 -8.24 10.06 -63.86
CA ARG A 171 -7.69 8.75 -63.49
C ARG A 171 -6.56 8.86 -62.47
N LYS A 172 -5.63 9.81 -62.65
CA LYS A 172 -4.52 10.10 -61.71
C LYS A 172 -5.05 10.53 -60.35
N LYS A 173 -6.07 11.40 -60.31
CA LYS A 173 -6.73 11.85 -59.07
C LYS A 173 -7.40 10.70 -58.32
N HIS A 174 -8.22 9.88 -59.00
CA HIS A 174 -8.82 8.69 -58.38
C HIS A 174 -7.81 7.62 -57.94
N LEU A 175 -6.66 7.49 -58.61
CA LEU A 175 -5.57 6.65 -58.13
C LEU A 175 -4.96 7.23 -56.85
N MET A 176 -4.70 8.54 -56.79
CA MET A 176 -4.15 9.22 -55.62
C MET A 176 -5.08 9.13 -54.40
N GLU A 177 -6.39 9.31 -54.59
CA GLU A 177 -7.43 9.08 -53.57
C GLU A 177 -7.39 7.63 -53.05
N ARG A 178 -7.28 6.64 -53.95
CA ARG A 178 -7.14 5.23 -53.57
C ARG A 178 -5.84 4.92 -52.82
N TYR A 179 -4.74 5.59 -53.14
CA TYR A 179 -3.48 5.45 -52.38
C TYR A 179 -3.61 6.07 -50.98
N HIS A 180 -4.21 7.25 -50.86
CA HIS A 180 -4.44 7.90 -49.56
C HIS A 180 -5.34 7.05 -48.66
N ASN A 181 -6.46 6.53 -49.18
CA ASN A 181 -7.35 5.65 -48.43
C ASN A 181 -6.62 4.38 -47.93
N LYS A 182 -5.79 3.75 -48.77
CA LYS A 182 -4.97 2.58 -48.37
C LYS A 182 -3.92 2.90 -47.30
N LEU A 183 -3.32 4.10 -47.33
CA LEU A 183 -2.40 4.53 -46.27
C LEU A 183 -3.16 4.69 -44.94
N ASN A 184 -4.32 5.34 -44.97
CA ASN A 184 -5.19 5.51 -43.80
C ASN A 184 -5.67 4.15 -43.25
N GLU A 185 -6.02 3.19 -44.11
CA GLU A 185 -6.33 1.80 -43.72
C GLU A 185 -5.14 1.10 -43.03
N ILE A 186 -3.93 1.25 -43.57
CA ILE A 186 -2.70 0.65 -43.03
C ILE A 186 -2.34 1.25 -41.65
N ASP A 187 -2.45 2.56 -41.50
CA ASP A 187 -2.12 3.25 -40.25
C ASP A 187 -3.16 2.96 -39.15
N LEU A 188 -4.45 2.92 -39.50
CA LEU A 188 -5.52 2.45 -38.60
C LEU A 188 -5.29 1.00 -38.18
N ALA A 189 -4.93 0.11 -39.12
CA ALA A 189 -4.58 -1.28 -38.82
C ALA A 189 -3.31 -1.43 -37.96
N ARG A 190 -2.38 -0.45 -38.00
CA ARG A 190 -1.23 -0.41 -37.08
C ARG A 190 -1.66 -0.03 -35.67
N GLN A 191 -2.44 1.04 -35.52
CA GLN A 191 -2.98 1.49 -34.23
C GLN A 191 -3.80 0.39 -33.54
N LEU A 192 -4.67 -0.31 -34.28
CA LEU A 192 -5.44 -1.45 -33.73
C LEU A 192 -4.54 -2.58 -33.21
N LYS A 193 -3.45 -2.92 -33.92
CA LYS A 193 -2.48 -3.93 -33.47
C LYS A 193 -1.71 -3.48 -32.22
N GLU A 194 -1.37 -2.21 -32.13
CA GLU A 194 -0.70 -1.63 -30.94
C GLU A 194 -1.61 -1.63 -29.72
N HIS A 195 -2.90 -1.27 -29.88
CA HIS A 195 -3.92 -1.39 -28.83
C HIS A 195 -4.22 -2.85 -28.45
N GLN A 196 -4.24 -3.78 -29.41
CA GLN A 196 -4.41 -5.21 -29.14
C GLN A 196 -3.21 -5.77 -28.35
N ALA A 197 -1.98 -5.37 -28.70
CA ALA A 197 -0.78 -5.77 -27.97
C ALA A 197 -0.71 -5.17 -26.55
N SER A 198 -1.15 -3.92 -26.36
CA SER A 198 -1.17 -3.30 -25.02
C SER A 198 -2.24 -3.93 -24.11
N THR A 199 -3.45 -4.19 -24.63
CA THR A 199 -4.50 -4.89 -23.86
C THR A 199 -4.11 -6.34 -23.53
N GLN A 200 -3.43 -7.05 -24.42
CA GLN A 200 -2.90 -8.39 -24.11
C GLN A 200 -1.87 -8.38 -22.97
N ARG A 201 -0.96 -7.40 -22.92
CA ARG A 201 -0.01 -7.23 -21.81
C ARG A 201 -0.72 -6.96 -20.48
N ILE A 202 -1.65 -6.01 -20.47
CA ILE A 202 -2.46 -5.69 -19.29
C ILE A 202 -3.23 -6.93 -18.79
N LEU A 203 -3.75 -7.75 -19.70
CA LEU A 203 -4.44 -9.00 -19.34
C LEU A 203 -3.49 -10.08 -18.79
N SER A 204 -2.24 -10.19 -19.24
CA SER A 204 -1.25 -11.07 -18.59
C SER A 204 -0.84 -10.55 -17.22
N ASP A 205 -0.63 -9.24 -17.08
CA ASP A 205 -0.21 -8.62 -15.82
C ASP A 205 -1.30 -8.75 -14.74
N ILE A 206 -2.57 -8.60 -15.11
CA ILE A 206 -3.73 -8.84 -14.22
C ILE A 206 -3.81 -10.30 -13.78
N LYS A 207 -3.54 -11.28 -14.66
CA LYS A 207 -3.53 -12.71 -14.30
C LYS A 207 -2.40 -13.02 -13.32
N ASN A 208 -1.18 -12.61 -13.64
CA ASN A 208 -0.01 -12.78 -12.79
C ASN A 208 -0.24 -12.15 -11.40
N ALA A 209 -0.86 -10.96 -11.34
CA ALA A 209 -1.21 -10.29 -10.09
C ALA A 209 -2.34 -10.98 -9.31
N ALA A 210 -3.27 -11.68 -9.97
CA ALA A 210 -4.29 -12.48 -9.32
C ALA A 210 -3.70 -13.76 -8.69
N GLU A 211 -2.89 -14.50 -9.44
CA GLU A 211 -2.19 -15.70 -8.97
C GLU A 211 -1.30 -15.38 -7.75
N LEU A 212 -0.55 -14.27 -7.80
CA LEU A 212 0.25 -13.80 -6.65
C LEU A 212 -0.60 -13.49 -5.40
N ARG A 213 -1.81 -12.94 -5.56
CA ARG A 213 -2.73 -12.68 -4.44
C ARG A 213 -3.29 -13.96 -3.83
N GLU A 214 -3.53 -15.00 -4.63
CA GLU A 214 -3.96 -16.32 -4.12
C GLU A 214 -2.83 -17.02 -3.33
N ILE A 215 -1.60 -16.91 -3.81
CA ILE A 215 -0.39 -17.37 -3.10
C ILE A 215 -0.18 -16.57 -1.80
N GLU A 216 -0.36 -15.25 -1.82
CA GLU A 216 -0.26 -14.42 -0.61
C GLU A 216 -1.35 -14.75 0.42
N ASN A 217 -2.62 -14.88 0.00
CA ASN A 217 -3.73 -15.23 0.89
C ASN A 217 -3.56 -16.63 1.52
N SER A 218 -3.14 -17.63 0.74
CA SER A 218 -2.91 -18.99 1.23
C SER A 218 -1.71 -19.07 2.18
N THR A 219 -0.59 -18.40 1.86
CA THR A 219 0.58 -18.33 2.76
C THR A 219 0.31 -17.50 4.02
N MET A 220 -0.46 -16.41 3.95
CA MET A 220 -0.89 -15.63 5.11
C MET A 220 -1.82 -16.45 6.03
N THR A 221 -2.73 -17.24 5.46
CA THR A 221 -3.58 -18.18 6.21
C THR A 221 -2.73 -19.26 6.90
N ARG A 222 -1.73 -19.83 6.21
CA ARG A 222 -0.78 -20.78 6.80
C ARG A 222 0.05 -20.16 7.94
N ARG A 223 0.53 -18.92 7.78
CA ARG A 223 1.24 -18.17 8.84
C ARG A 223 0.37 -17.95 10.07
N LYS A 224 -0.88 -17.50 9.90
CA LYS A 224 -1.85 -17.33 10.99
C LYS A 224 -2.10 -18.64 11.75
N ARG A 225 -2.27 -19.76 11.03
CA ARG A 225 -2.45 -21.08 11.63
C ARG A 225 -1.25 -21.49 12.49
N ILE A 226 -0.03 -21.37 11.97
CA ILE A 226 1.20 -21.69 12.71
C ILE A 226 1.36 -20.80 13.95
N GLN A 227 1.00 -19.51 13.88
CA GLN A 227 1.01 -18.62 15.05
C GLN A 227 -0.01 -19.03 16.12
N LEU A 228 -1.21 -19.48 15.73
CA LEU A 228 -2.22 -19.98 16.68
C LEU A 228 -1.76 -21.28 17.35
N GLU A 229 -1.22 -22.22 16.57
CA GLU A 229 -0.66 -23.48 17.07
C GLU A 229 0.50 -23.19 18.06
N LEU A 230 1.46 -22.33 17.70
CA LEU A 230 2.56 -21.92 18.57
C LEU A 230 2.11 -21.16 19.83
N ASN A 231 1.12 -20.26 19.72
CA ASN A 231 0.58 -19.52 20.87
C ASN A 231 -0.14 -20.45 21.86
N THR A 232 -0.90 -21.44 21.36
CA THR A 232 -1.54 -22.43 22.26
C THR A 232 -0.51 -23.33 22.93
N GLU A 233 0.59 -23.67 22.26
CA GLU A 233 1.68 -24.45 22.85
C GLU A 233 2.43 -23.67 23.94
N ILE A 234 2.72 -22.38 23.71
CA ILE A 234 3.27 -21.49 24.75
C ILE A 234 2.31 -21.38 25.95
N ALA A 235 1.00 -21.30 25.72
CA ALA A 235 0.01 -21.24 26.78
C ALA A 235 -0.05 -22.54 27.62
N LYS A 236 0.03 -23.72 27.00
CA LYS A 236 0.15 -25.01 27.72
C LYS A 236 1.40 -25.05 28.59
N ASN A 237 2.57 -24.79 27.99
CA ASN A 237 3.87 -24.83 28.68
C ASN A 237 3.91 -23.81 29.84
N ARG A 238 3.26 -22.66 29.67
CA ARG A 238 3.09 -21.67 30.74
C ARG A 238 2.23 -22.22 31.89
N LEU A 239 1.05 -22.78 31.61
CA LEU A 239 0.18 -23.38 32.62
C LEU A 239 0.82 -24.56 33.35
N GLU A 240 1.61 -25.39 32.64
CA GLU A 240 2.35 -26.52 33.24
C GLU A 240 3.49 -26.04 34.15
N ASN A 241 4.16 -24.94 33.80
CA ASN A 241 5.17 -24.34 34.68
C ASN A 241 4.55 -23.61 35.87
N GLU A 242 3.43 -22.91 35.68
CA GLU A 242 2.66 -22.27 36.76
C GLU A 242 2.09 -23.32 37.73
N SER A 243 1.62 -24.48 37.25
CA SER A 243 1.16 -25.57 38.11
C SER A 243 2.31 -26.23 38.89
N LYS A 244 3.45 -26.53 38.25
CA LYS A 244 4.67 -27.02 38.92
C LYS A 244 5.15 -26.07 40.02
N VAL A 245 5.16 -24.76 39.76
CA VAL A 245 5.52 -23.74 40.76
C VAL A 245 4.53 -23.72 41.92
N ASN A 246 3.22 -23.85 41.66
CA ASN A 246 2.21 -23.87 42.72
C ASN A 246 2.24 -25.16 43.55
N ILE A 247 2.53 -26.31 42.94
CA ILE A 247 2.77 -27.58 43.65
C ILE A 247 4.00 -27.44 44.55
N ALA A 248 5.12 -26.95 44.03
CA ALA A 248 6.35 -26.76 44.82
C ALA A 248 6.18 -25.75 45.97
N LYS A 249 5.36 -24.70 45.80
CA LYS A 249 4.96 -23.79 46.88
C LYS A 249 4.14 -24.52 47.94
N SER A 250 3.08 -25.20 47.54
CA SER A 250 2.19 -25.93 48.45
C SER A 250 2.92 -27.03 49.23
N GLU A 251 3.86 -27.74 48.59
CA GLU A 251 4.76 -28.67 49.27
C GLU A 251 5.67 -27.98 50.30
N ASN A 252 6.22 -26.80 49.98
CA ASN A 252 7.06 -26.06 50.90
C ASN A 252 6.26 -25.46 52.06
N GLU A 253 5.03 -24.99 51.83
CA GLU A 253 4.09 -24.53 52.85
C GLU A 253 3.65 -25.68 53.78
N MET A 254 3.41 -26.88 53.22
CA MET A 254 3.18 -28.10 54.02
C MET A 254 4.41 -28.48 54.86
N LYS A 255 5.62 -28.43 54.29
CA LYS A 255 6.87 -28.69 55.03
C LYS A 255 7.10 -27.66 56.14
N LEU A 256 6.83 -26.37 55.87
CA LEU A 256 6.96 -25.30 56.86
C LEU A 256 5.99 -25.50 58.03
N THR A 257 4.70 -25.73 57.73
CA THR A 257 3.68 -25.95 58.78
C THR A 257 3.88 -27.25 59.56
N MET A 258 4.48 -28.28 58.97
CA MET A 258 4.95 -29.46 59.71
C MET A 258 6.10 -29.11 60.67
N VAL A 259 7.12 -28.38 60.21
CA VAL A 259 8.24 -27.94 61.05
C VAL A 259 7.78 -27.01 62.18
N ASP A 260 6.85 -26.09 61.92
CA ASP A 260 6.26 -25.21 62.93
C ASP A 260 5.45 -26.01 63.98
N ALA A 261 4.73 -27.05 63.55
CA ALA A 261 3.98 -27.95 64.45
C ALA A 261 4.91 -28.81 65.31
N ASP A 262 5.98 -29.37 64.74
CA ASP A 262 7.00 -30.12 65.49
C ASP A 262 7.77 -29.20 66.45
N PHE A 263 8.09 -27.96 66.05
CA PHE A 263 8.69 -26.96 66.93
C PHE A 263 7.76 -26.57 68.08
N TYR A 264 6.47 -26.35 67.81
CA TYR A 264 5.47 -26.07 68.85
C TYR A 264 5.30 -27.25 69.81
N LYS A 265 5.31 -28.49 69.30
CA LYS A 265 5.28 -29.70 70.13
C LYS A 265 6.53 -29.79 71.01
N ASN A 266 7.72 -29.71 70.43
CA ASN A 266 8.99 -29.86 71.13
C ASN A 266 9.18 -28.77 72.20
N THR A 267 8.81 -27.52 71.90
CA THR A 267 8.84 -26.44 72.90
C THR A 267 7.88 -26.69 74.07
N LYS A 268 6.69 -27.24 73.84
CA LYS A 268 5.76 -27.61 74.92
C LYS A 268 6.22 -28.82 75.74
N GLU A 269 6.92 -29.77 75.12
CA GLU A 269 7.55 -30.88 75.83
C GLU A 269 8.71 -30.39 76.71
N VAL A 270 9.59 -29.53 76.19
CA VAL A 270 10.70 -28.91 76.95
C VAL A 270 10.20 -27.99 78.07
N ASP A 271 9.17 -27.17 77.84
CA ASP A 271 8.51 -26.35 78.87
C ASP A 271 8.02 -27.23 80.04
N ALA A 272 7.41 -28.38 79.72
CA ALA A 272 6.87 -29.31 80.71
C ALA A 272 7.98 -30.07 81.47
N GLU A 273 9.12 -30.35 80.85
CA GLU A 273 10.30 -30.91 81.55
C GLU A 273 10.97 -29.88 82.44
N LEU A 274 11.16 -28.64 81.95
CA LEU A 274 11.71 -27.54 82.73
C LEU A 274 10.85 -27.26 83.97
N TYR A 275 9.51 -27.30 83.85
CA TYR A 275 8.61 -27.15 84.99
C TYR A 275 8.75 -28.30 86.02
N LYS A 276 8.88 -29.56 85.59
CA LYS A 276 9.15 -30.70 86.49
C LYS A 276 10.47 -30.50 87.24
N VAL A 277 11.54 -30.11 86.55
CA VAL A 277 12.86 -29.88 87.13
C VAL A 277 12.83 -28.69 88.10
N GLN A 278 12.16 -27.59 87.76
CA GLN A 278 11.98 -26.45 88.66
C GLN A 278 11.24 -26.84 89.94
N LYS A 279 10.16 -27.63 89.85
CA LYS A 279 9.42 -28.09 91.05
C LYS A 279 10.21 -29.11 91.87
N ALA A 280 11.00 -29.99 91.25
CA ALA A 280 11.93 -30.85 91.97
C ALA A 280 12.99 -30.04 92.73
N ALA A 281 13.59 -29.02 92.08
CA ALA A 281 14.57 -28.13 92.69
C ALA A 281 13.97 -27.25 93.81
N GLU A 282 12.73 -26.78 93.66
CA GLU A 282 12.01 -26.03 94.70
C GLU A 282 11.74 -26.90 95.94
N VAL A 283 11.30 -28.15 95.75
CA VAL A 283 11.18 -29.14 96.84
C VAL A 283 12.53 -29.41 97.50
N SER A 284 13.62 -29.56 96.73
CA SER A 284 14.97 -29.72 97.27
C SER A 284 15.44 -28.50 98.06
N ARG A 285 15.09 -27.27 97.64
CA ARG A 285 15.41 -26.07 98.41
C ARG A 285 14.63 -26.00 99.72
N ILE A 286 13.33 -26.29 99.71
CA ILE A 286 12.49 -26.33 100.92
C ILE A 286 13.00 -27.40 101.91
N ALA A 287 13.47 -28.55 101.42
CA ALA A 287 14.14 -29.55 102.24
C ALA A 287 15.43 -29.00 102.88
N ALA A 288 16.30 -28.33 102.13
CA ALA A 288 17.51 -27.71 102.66
C ALA A 288 17.20 -26.56 103.66
N ASP A 289 16.22 -25.71 103.35
CA ASP A 289 15.76 -24.59 104.20
C ASP A 289 15.25 -25.13 105.56
N SER A 290 14.48 -26.22 105.56
CA SER A 290 13.99 -26.86 106.80
C SER A 290 15.09 -27.57 107.61
N GLN A 291 16.09 -28.16 106.96
CA GLN A 291 17.28 -28.69 107.63
C GLN A 291 18.11 -27.56 108.28
N ALA A 292 18.29 -26.44 107.59
CA ALA A 292 19.02 -25.27 108.12
C ALA A 292 18.31 -24.66 109.35
N LEU A 293 16.97 -24.56 109.33
CA LEU A 293 16.18 -24.14 110.50
C LEU A 293 16.30 -25.13 111.66
N SER A 294 16.33 -26.43 111.38
CA SER A 294 16.50 -27.47 112.40
C SER A 294 17.88 -27.37 113.08
N ILE A 295 18.96 -27.23 112.29
CA ILE A 295 20.33 -27.01 112.79
C ILE A 295 20.38 -25.73 113.64
N LYS A 296 19.74 -24.64 113.20
CA LYS A 296 19.66 -23.39 113.96
C LYS A 296 18.98 -23.59 115.32
N ASN A 297 17.84 -24.29 115.37
CA ASN A 297 17.15 -24.58 116.62
C ASN A 297 18.03 -25.41 117.58
N PHE A 298 18.73 -26.43 117.07
CA PHE A 298 19.68 -27.20 117.89
C PHE A 298 20.86 -26.36 118.40
N SER A 299 21.38 -25.41 117.60
CA SER A 299 22.43 -24.50 118.06
C SER A 299 21.98 -23.62 119.24
N THR A 300 20.68 -23.33 119.35
CA THR A 300 20.10 -22.59 120.48
C THR A 300 19.71 -23.44 121.69
N THR A 301 19.72 -24.78 121.60
CA THR A 301 19.40 -25.67 122.74
C THR A 301 20.63 -26.28 123.43
N PHE A 302 21.83 -26.16 122.83
CA PHE A 302 23.06 -26.80 123.31
C PHE A 302 24.17 -25.80 123.71
N ASP A 303 23.82 -24.53 123.97
CA ASP A 303 24.75 -23.46 124.41
C ASP A 303 26.09 -23.42 123.64
N GLY A 304 26.04 -23.66 122.33
CA GLY A 304 27.21 -23.64 121.44
C GLY A 304 28.16 -24.84 121.55
N ASN A 305 27.89 -25.85 122.38
CA ASN A 305 28.78 -26.99 122.56
C ASN A 305 28.66 -28.02 121.40
N VAL A 306 29.48 -27.84 120.38
CA VAL A 306 29.45 -28.60 119.10
C VAL A 306 29.59 -30.12 119.31
N ASP A 307 30.33 -30.53 120.33
CA ASP A 307 30.69 -31.91 120.60
C ASP A 307 29.47 -32.80 120.91
N ASP A 308 28.49 -32.28 121.64
CA ASP A 308 27.28 -33.03 122.01
C ASP A 308 26.22 -33.03 120.90
N TYR A 309 26.15 -31.95 120.11
CA TYR A 309 25.38 -31.95 118.86
C TYR A 309 25.91 -32.98 117.86
N LEU A 310 27.25 -33.12 117.75
CA LEU A 310 27.87 -34.12 116.88
C LEU A 310 27.56 -35.55 117.34
N LYS A 311 27.63 -35.84 118.64
CA LYS A 311 27.25 -37.13 119.23
C LYS A 311 25.77 -37.46 118.96
N TRP A 312 24.87 -36.50 119.15
CA TRP A 312 23.45 -36.69 118.85
C TRP A 312 23.21 -36.95 117.35
N LYS A 313 23.84 -36.16 116.47
CA LYS A 313 23.69 -36.33 115.02
C LYS A 313 24.29 -37.65 114.50
N MET A 314 25.40 -38.12 115.08
CA MET A 314 25.95 -39.45 114.79
C MET A 314 25.00 -40.59 115.21
N LEU A 315 24.14 -40.35 116.20
CA LEU A 315 23.09 -41.29 116.62
C LEU A 315 21.88 -41.26 115.67
N ASP A 316 21.43 -40.06 115.27
CA ASP A 316 20.24 -39.84 114.43
C ASP A 316 20.46 -40.30 112.97
N GLU A 317 21.59 -39.93 112.35
CA GLU A 317 22.02 -40.48 111.04
C GLU A 317 22.53 -41.94 111.15
N LYS A 318 22.37 -42.59 112.31
CA LYS A 318 22.72 -44.00 112.59
C LYS A 318 24.15 -44.35 112.15
N VAL A 319 25.07 -43.41 112.29
CA VAL A 319 26.42 -43.50 111.71
C VAL A 319 27.18 -44.72 112.21
N HIS A 320 27.04 -45.07 113.50
CA HIS A 320 27.62 -46.28 114.07
C HIS A 320 27.05 -47.59 113.49
N GLU A 321 25.75 -47.62 113.19
CA GLU A 321 25.06 -48.78 112.61
C GLU A 321 25.45 -48.94 111.13
N ASN A 322 25.47 -47.83 110.39
CA ASN A 322 25.93 -47.77 109.00
C ASN A 322 27.41 -48.12 108.86
N LEU A 323 28.28 -47.67 109.78
CA LEU A 323 29.70 -48.04 109.81
C LEU A 323 29.89 -49.52 110.15
N ALA A 324 29.12 -50.06 111.10
CA ALA A 324 29.14 -51.49 111.43
C ALA A 324 28.67 -52.36 110.25
N VAL A 325 27.61 -51.96 109.54
CA VAL A 325 27.14 -52.63 108.31
C VAL A 325 28.18 -52.54 107.19
N SER A 326 28.80 -51.37 106.98
CA SER A 326 29.86 -51.20 105.98
C SER A 326 31.08 -52.09 106.28
N ASN A 327 31.52 -52.14 107.54
CA ASN A 327 32.60 -53.02 107.99
C ASN A 327 32.21 -54.51 107.87
N ALA A 328 30.96 -54.88 108.16
CA ALA A 328 30.46 -56.24 107.97
C ALA A 328 30.48 -56.66 106.49
N ILE A 329 30.03 -55.77 105.58
CA ILE A 329 30.09 -55.97 104.13
C ILE A 329 31.55 -56.14 103.67
N ALA A 330 32.47 -55.30 104.16
CA ALA A 330 33.89 -55.40 103.83
C ALA A 330 34.53 -56.72 104.31
N LEU A 331 34.08 -57.28 105.44
CA LEU A 331 34.54 -58.57 105.96
C LEU A 331 33.89 -59.79 105.27
N GLN A 332 32.71 -59.63 104.66
CA GLN A 332 31.91 -60.74 104.11
C GLN A 332 32.54 -61.44 102.88
N GLY A 333 33.59 -60.86 102.27
CA GLY A 333 34.25 -61.38 101.07
C GLY A 333 35.54 -62.19 101.27
N LEU A 334 36.14 -62.22 102.46
CA LEU A 334 37.51 -62.73 102.65
C LEU A 334 37.56 -64.25 102.92
N LYS A 335 37.99 -65.02 101.91
CA LYS A 335 38.31 -66.46 102.02
C LYS A 335 39.84 -66.70 101.91
N PRO A 336 40.58 -66.77 103.02
CA PRO A 336 41.99 -67.16 102.99
C PRO A 336 42.15 -68.66 102.69
N ASN A 337 43.13 -69.01 101.85
CA ASN A 337 43.39 -70.38 101.41
C ASN A 337 44.82 -70.78 101.80
N ILE A 338 44.98 -71.60 102.84
CA ILE A 338 46.28 -71.89 103.47
C ILE A 338 46.74 -73.30 103.08
N ASN A 339 47.86 -73.39 102.37
CA ASN A 339 48.47 -74.64 101.95
C ASN A 339 49.75 -74.92 102.77
N ILE A 340 49.97 -76.18 103.16
CA ILE A 340 51.02 -76.57 104.13
C ILE A 340 52.04 -77.48 103.45
N TRP A 341 53.34 -77.19 103.60
CA TRP A 341 54.42 -78.19 103.51
C TRP A 341 55.38 -78.05 104.71
N LYS A 342 56.09 -79.14 105.05
CA LYS A 342 57.05 -79.23 106.16
C LYS A 342 58.34 -79.93 105.70
N THR A 343 59.50 -79.47 106.16
CA THR A 343 60.66 -80.33 106.49
C THR A 343 61.67 -79.59 107.39
N SER A 344 62.08 -80.28 108.47
CA SER A 344 63.44 -80.36 109.10
C SER A 344 64.48 -79.23 108.91
N SER A 345 65.35 -78.88 109.87
CA SER A 345 65.62 -79.28 111.28
C SER A 345 66.96 -78.61 111.69
N SER A 346 67.36 -78.38 112.95
CA SER A 346 66.78 -78.30 114.31
C SER A 346 67.90 -77.67 115.19
N SER A 347 67.83 -77.38 116.48
CA SER A 347 66.87 -77.54 117.58
C SER A 347 67.06 -76.32 118.53
N SER A 348 66.64 -76.17 119.80
CA SER A 348 65.97 -76.96 120.86
C SER A 348 65.47 -75.95 121.92
N SER A 349 64.65 -76.22 122.93
CA SER A 349 63.96 -77.44 123.40
C SER A 349 62.90 -77.05 124.45
N LYS A 350 61.76 -77.77 124.49
CA LYS A 350 60.76 -77.88 125.59
C LYS A 350 60.33 -76.56 126.27
N SER A 351 59.08 -76.09 126.17
CA SER A 351 57.83 -76.87 126.36
C SER A 351 56.64 -76.40 125.49
N GLU A 352 55.49 -77.06 125.67
CA GLU A 352 54.27 -77.04 124.84
C GLU A 352 53.17 -76.07 125.40
N PRO A 353 52.01 -75.86 124.73
CA PRO A 353 51.74 -75.68 123.28
C PRO A 353 50.71 -74.57 122.94
N ASN A 354 50.54 -74.31 121.62
CA ASN A 354 49.31 -73.91 120.88
C ASN A 354 49.29 -72.59 120.08
N SER A 355 48.61 -72.66 118.91
CA SER A 355 48.17 -71.60 117.99
C SER A 355 49.22 -70.65 117.39
N SER A 356 49.28 -70.58 116.06
CA SER A 356 50.33 -69.87 115.30
C SER A 356 49.79 -68.89 114.25
N GLY A 357 50.40 -67.70 114.17
CA GLY A 357 50.68 -67.03 112.89
C GLY A 357 49.71 -65.96 112.37
N VAL A 358 49.84 -64.72 112.86
CA VAL A 358 49.32 -63.51 112.18
C VAL A 358 50.29 -62.32 112.34
N THR A 359 51.35 -62.27 111.54
CA THR A 359 52.35 -61.17 111.55
C THR A 359 52.94 -60.91 110.15
N GLY A 360 52.17 -60.29 109.23
CA GLY A 360 52.68 -60.05 107.86
C GLY A 360 51.76 -59.33 106.87
N LEU A 361 50.76 -58.55 107.32
CA LEU A 361 49.75 -57.91 106.44
C LEU A 361 49.50 -56.42 106.75
N MET A 362 50.45 -55.74 107.40
CA MET A 362 50.24 -54.38 107.95
C MET A 362 50.68 -53.23 107.01
N ASP A 363 51.18 -53.53 105.80
CA ASP A 363 52.04 -52.60 105.03
C ASP A 363 51.57 -52.34 103.58
N MET A 364 50.25 -52.27 103.34
CA MET A 364 49.66 -52.03 102.00
C MET A 364 48.47 -51.06 101.95
N PHE A 365 48.15 -50.35 103.04
CA PHE A 365 47.03 -49.39 103.08
C PHE A 365 47.49 -47.92 103.18
N GLN A 366 48.07 -47.40 102.09
CA GLN A 366 48.22 -45.97 101.87
C GLN A 366 47.96 -45.59 100.39
N ILE A 367 47.60 -44.32 100.18
CA ILE A 367 47.32 -43.61 98.91
C ILE A 367 45.85 -43.68 98.43
N SER A 368 45.37 -42.52 97.99
CA SER A 368 43.96 -42.16 97.74
C SER A 368 43.62 -41.99 96.25
N ALA A 369 42.32 -41.86 95.94
CA ALA A 369 41.78 -41.86 94.58
C ALA A 369 41.99 -40.53 93.79
N PRO A 370 42.14 -40.59 92.45
CA PRO A 370 42.28 -39.41 91.60
C PRO A 370 40.95 -38.76 91.17
N VAL A 371 40.99 -37.43 91.19
CA VAL A 371 40.01 -36.40 90.84
C VAL A 371 39.31 -36.55 89.48
N ILE A 372 38.05 -36.09 89.41
CA ILE A 372 37.27 -35.88 88.18
C ILE A 372 37.89 -34.73 87.35
N ASN A 373 38.25 -35.00 86.09
CA ASN A 373 38.75 -33.96 85.20
C ASN A 373 37.60 -33.13 84.59
N LYS A 374 37.81 -31.83 84.40
CA LYS A 374 36.81 -30.90 83.84
C LYS A 374 36.95 -30.73 82.32
N ASP A 375 36.11 -29.85 81.78
CA ASP A 375 36.22 -29.22 80.45
C ASP A 375 35.89 -30.11 79.24
N ARG A 376 34.58 -30.31 79.03
CA ARG A 376 34.00 -30.64 77.72
C ARG A 376 33.05 -29.51 77.29
N VAL A 377 33.57 -28.56 76.51
CA VAL A 377 32.79 -27.43 75.97
C VAL A 377 32.27 -27.75 74.58
N LEU A 378 31.01 -27.39 74.31
CA LEU A 378 30.37 -27.41 73.00
C LEU A 378 30.17 -25.98 72.48
N PRO A 379 30.44 -25.70 71.20
CA PRO A 379 29.76 -24.65 70.43
C PRO A 379 28.68 -25.31 69.55
N THR A 380 27.38 -25.03 69.65
CA THR A 380 26.60 -23.77 69.51
C THR A 380 26.62 -23.18 68.10
N GLU A 381 25.45 -23.20 67.45
CA GLU A 381 25.15 -22.56 66.16
C GLU A 381 24.93 -21.04 66.30
N SER A 382 25.04 -20.27 65.20
CA SER A 382 24.19 -19.10 64.88
C SER A 382 24.62 -18.39 63.57
N SER A 383 23.77 -17.50 63.05
CA SER A 383 23.80 -16.83 61.73
C SER A 383 23.56 -17.79 60.54
N PHE A 384 22.37 -17.89 59.93
CA PHE A 384 21.33 -16.89 59.58
C PHE A 384 21.75 -15.95 58.44
N LEU A 385 20.81 -15.69 57.52
CA LEU A 385 21.04 -15.17 56.17
C LEU A 385 21.62 -13.75 56.13
N ASP A 386 22.36 -13.46 55.05
CA ASP A 386 22.13 -12.21 54.32
C ASP A 386 22.30 -12.37 52.79
N GLN A 387 22.04 -11.29 52.05
CA GLN A 387 21.50 -11.25 50.68
C GLN A 387 22.44 -11.60 49.50
N GLN A 388 21.79 -11.78 48.33
CA GLN A 388 22.37 -11.87 46.99
C GLN A 388 23.12 -10.58 46.58
N GLY A 389 24.24 -10.67 45.85
CA GLY A 389 24.94 -9.48 45.34
C GLY A 389 26.05 -9.70 44.31
N SER A 390 25.72 -9.58 43.03
CA SER A 390 26.60 -9.18 41.90
C SER A 390 28.07 -9.64 41.86
N PHE A 391 28.32 -10.80 41.22
CA PHE A 391 29.51 -11.09 40.40
C PHE A 391 29.05 -11.96 39.21
N SER A 392 29.51 -11.82 37.97
CA SER A 392 30.23 -10.71 37.31
C SER A 392 30.19 -10.90 35.78
N ASP A 393 30.40 -9.83 35.02
CA ASP A 393 30.38 -9.76 33.55
C ASP A 393 31.06 -10.91 32.78
N GLN A 394 30.25 -11.78 32.15
CA GLN A 394 30.57 -12.41 30.87
C GLN A 394 29.31 -12.43 29.98
N GLN A 395 29.51 -12.51 28.65
CA GLN A 395 28.45 -12.63 27.62
C GLN A 395 27.54 -11.41 27.39
N LYS A 396 28.06 -10.19 27.54
CA LYS A 396 27.59 -9.02 26.75
C LYS A 396 28.69 -8.57 25.79
N ARG A 397 28.29 -8.14 24.58
CA ARG A 397 29.14 -7.55 23.52
C ARG A 397 30.18 -8.46 22.82
N GLN A 398 29.80 -9.70 22.55
CA GLN A 398 30.09 -10.27 21.22
C GLN A 398 28.81 -10.01 20.40
N LYS A 399 28.86 -9.16 19.37
CA LYS A 399 27.87 -8.08 19.11
C LYS A 399 28.23 -7.18 17.92
N ASP A 400 29.40 -6.55 17.98
CA ASP A 400 29.75 -5.42 17.12
C ASP A 400 30.85 -5.79 16.10
N CYS A 401 30.46 -6.18 14.87
CA CYS A 401 31.18 -6.03 13.59
C CYS A 401 30.48 -6.86 12.48
N ASN A 402 30.50 -6.34 11.24
CA ASN A 402 29.79 -6.80 10.03
C ASN A 402 28.26 -6.49 10.00
N GLY A 403 27.74 -5.64 9.11
CA GLY A 403 28.42 -4.70 8.20
C GLY A 403 27.57 -4.36 6.97
N GLU A 404 27.43 -3.07 6.65
CA GLU A 404 26.74 -2.59 5.44
C GLU A 404 27.62 -1.60 4.66
N SER A 405 27.71 -1.81 3.34
CA SER A 405 28.33 -0.87 2.39
C SER A 405 27.85 -1.17 0.96
N LYS A 406 27.95 -0.15 0.09
CA LYS A 406 27.53 -0.12 -1.34
C LYS A 406 26.00 0.05 -1.52
N ILE A 407 25.49 1.14 -2.10
CA ILE A 407 25.73 1.85 -3.39
C ILE A 407 24.78 1.37 -4.50
N SER A 408 23.81 2.23 -4.81
CA SER A 408 23.04 2.37 -6.06
C SER A 408 22.43 3.81 -6.00
N ARG A 409 22.44 4.72 -7.00
CA ARG A 409 22.26 4.66 -8.47
C ARG A 409 20.94 3.96 -8.85
N THR A 410 19.89 4.62 -9.34
CA THR A 410 19.77 5.97 -9.94
C THR A 410 18.33 6.49 -9.89
N SER A 411 18.13 7.80 -9.80
CA SER A 411 17.01 8.47 -10.47
C SER A 411 17.36 9.92 -10.84
N ALA A 412 17.01 10.28 -12.07
CA ALA A 412 17.00 11.64 -12.59
C ALA A 412 15.79 11.75 -13.53
N VAL A 413 15.53 12.94 -14.08
CA VAL A 413 14.49 13.27 -15.09
C VAL A 413 13.11 13.65 -14.52
N LYS A 414 12.81 14.95 -14.68
CA LYS A 414 11.50 15.64 -14.72
C LYS A 414 10.66 15.74 -13.43
N HIS A 415 10.55 16.97 -12.94
CA HIS A 415 9.26 17.68 -12.94
C HIS A 415 9.46 19.19 -13.21
N LEU A 416 8.81 19.65 -14.29
CA LEU A 416 8.03 20.90 -14.44
C LEU A 416 8.67 22.25 -14.05
N ASP A 417 9.17 22.96 -15.07
CA ASP A 417 9.16 24.43 -15.10
C ASP A 417 7.74 24.97 -15.37
N CYS A 418 7.44 26.17 -14.87
CA CYS A 418 6.13 26.82 -15.04
C CYS A 418 6.27 28.36 -15.11
N ALA A 419 6.44 28.87 -16.33
CA ALA A 419 6.35 30.29 -16.73
C ALA A 419 6.08 30.31 -18.26
N ILE A 420 5.00 30.88 -18.80
CA ILE A 420 4.53 32.29 -18.85
C ILE A 420 5.13 33.04 -20.06
N VAL A 421 4.22 33.66 -20.84
CA VAL A 421 4.35 34.24 -22.20
C VAL A 421 4.40 33.19 -23.31
#